data_AF-A0A3N1IM02-F1
#
_entry.id   AF-A0A3N1IM02-F1
#
_cell.length_a   1.000
_cell.length_b   1.000
_cell.length_c   1.000
_cell.angle_alpha   90.00
_cell.angle_beta   90.00
_cell.angle_gamma   90.00
#
_symmetry.space_group_name_H-M   'P 1'
#
loop_
_entity.id
_entity.type
_entity.pdbx_description
1 polymer ?
#
loop_
_entity_poly.entity_id
_entity_poly.type
_entity_poly.pdbx_seq_one_letter_code
_entity_poly.pdbx_strand_id
1 'polypeptide(L)'
;MISAGRFRHRPSVEDILSQISLSRGDLLERVKPYGFIETGSIMSFLENVCHARPDEHAFQYIRNKIDECLRRHDNGSSYFSALRSLLKDLDYLLFQSECFITHRTR
;
A
#
# COMPACT_ATOMS: atom_id res chain seq x y z
N MET A 1 17.33 36.49 26.84
CA MET A 1 17.18 35.02 26.73
C MET A 1 15.81 34.72 26.14
N ILE A 2 15.72 34.42 24.85
CA ILE A 2 14.47 33.95 24.22
C ILE A 2 14.80 32.64 23.52
N SER A 3 14.30 31.53 24.06
CA SER A 3 14.41 30.21 23.43
C SER A 3 13.55 30.17 22.17
N ALA A 4 14.19 29.98 21.02
CA ALA A 4 13.50 29.73 19.76
C ALA A 4 12.77 28.39 19.84
N GLY A 5 11.46 28.42 19.67
CA GLY A 5 10.61 27.24 19.59
C GLY A 5 11.08 26.33 18.46
N ARG A 6 11.24 25.03 18.77
CA ARG A 6 11.35 23.98 17.76
C ARG A 6 10.08 24.03 16.89
N PHE A 7 10.19 24.63 15.72
CA PHE A 7 9.25 24.40 14.63
C PHE A 7 9.28 22.89 14.35
N ARG A 8 8.23 22.19 14.81
CA ARG A 8 7.97 20.82 14.37
C ARG A 8 7.63 20.95 12.90
N HIS A 9 8.56 20.64 12.02
CA HIS A 9 8.30 20.52 10.60
C HIS A 9 7.15 19.51 10.46
N ARG A 10 5.95 20.01 10.13
CA ARG A 10 4.83 19.14 9.79
C ARG A 10 5.23 18.55 8.43
N PRO A 11 5.45 17.23 8.31
CA PRO A 11 5.78 16.65 7.01
C PRO A 11 4.64 17.00 6.04
N SER A 12 4.99 17.44 4.84
CA SER A 12 4.01 17.64 3.77
C SER A 12 3.36 16.30 3.47
N VAL A 13 2.12 16.32 2.98
CA VAL A 13 1.47 15.09 2.47
C VAL A 13 2.37 14.42 1.44
N GLU A 14 3.05 15.18 0.59
CA GLU A 14 3.99 14.66 -0.41
C GLU A 14 5.23 13.99 0.22
N ASP A 15 5.69 14.44 1.39
CA ASP A 15 6.80 13.82 2.13
C ASP A 15 6.39 12.44 2.70
N ILE A 16 5.15 12.33 3.20
CA ILE A 16 4.59 11.06 3.70
C ILE A 16 4.48 10.04 2.55
N LEU A 17 4.21 10.51 1.34
CA LEU A 17 4.00 9.66 0.16
C LEU A 17 5.28 9.25 -0.53
N SER A 18 6.31 10.09 -0.48
CA SER A 18 7.65 9.65 -0.83
C SER A 18 8.16 8.56 0.13
N GLN A 19 7.60 8.45 1.34
CA GLN A 19 7.91 7.39 2.31
C GLN A 19 7.09 6.12 2.14
N ILE A 20 5.89 6.15 1.56
CA ILE A 20 5.10 4.95 1.19
C ILE A 20 5.57 4.46 -0.18
N SER A 21 6.85 4.11 -0.30
CA SER A 21 7.33 3.35 -1.45
C SER A 21 7.07 1.87 -1.18
N LEU A 22 5.95 1.35 -1.69
CA LEU A 22 5.67 -0.09 -1.62
C LEU A 22 6.51 -0.81 -2.68
N SER A 23 7.75 -1.14 -2.33
CA SER A 23 8.59 -1.97 -3.19
C SER A 23 8.06 -3.40 -3.24
N ARG A 24 8.52 -4.17 -4.24
CA ARG A 24 8.23 -5.60 -4.31
C ARG A 24 8.62 -6.33 -3.02
N GLY A 25 9.74 -5.95 -2.40
CA GLY A 25 10.22 -6.53 -1.15
C GLY A 25 9.27 -6.25 0.02
N ASP A 26 8.86 -4.98 0.19
CA ASP A 26 7.95 -4.57 1.26
C ASP A 26 6.59 -5.28 1.15
N LEU A 27 6.09 -5.42 -0.07
CA LEU A 27 4.84 -6.13 -0.33
C LEU A 27 4.96 -7.61 0.04
N LEU A 28 6.04 -8.27 -0.38
CA LEU A 28 6.30 -9.67 -0.03
C LEU A 28 6.38 -9.86 1.49
N GLU A 29 7.12 -9.01 2.19
CA GLU A 29 7.26 -9.12 3.66
C GLU A 29 5.92 -8.95 4.38
N ARG A 30 5.04 -8.07 3.87
CA ARG A 30 3.71 -7.86 4.45
C ARG A 30 2.72 -8.99 4.15
N VAL A 31 2.81 -9.67 3.01
CA VAL A 31 1.87 -10.76 2.66
C VAL A 31 2.34 -12.16 3.08
N LYS A 32 3.66 -12.38 3.19
CA LYS A 32 4.26 -13.68 3.51
C LYS A 32 3.76 -14.35 4.81
N PRO A 33 3.39 -13.62 5.89
CA PRO A 33 2.86 -14.24 7.11
C PRO A 33 1.48 -14.90 6.94
N TYR A 34 0.81 -14.68 5.81
CA TYR A 34 -0.55 -15.12 5.56
C TYR A 34 -0.57 -16.35 4.63
N GLY A 35 -1.17 -17.45 5.09
CA GLY A 35 -1.23 -18.74 4.38
C GLY A 35 -2.49 -18.94 3.52
N PHE A 36 -3.08 -17.88 2.97
CA PHE A 36 -4.31 -17.94 2.17
C PHE A 36 -4.02 -18.01 0.67
N ILE A 37 -5.02 -18.47 -0.11
CA ILE A 37 -4.88 -18.62 -1.57
C ILE A 37 -4.65 -17.25 -2.24
N GLU A 38 -5.32 -16.21 -1.75
CA GLU A 38 -5.21 -14.84 -2.24
C GLU A 38 -3.81 -14.28 -2.00
N THR A 39 -3.26 -14.50 -0.80
CA THR A 39 -1.90 -14.03 -0.45
C THR A 39 -0.83 -14.85 -1.18
N GLY A 40 -1.06 -16.15 -1.41
CA GLY A 40 -0.21 -16.97 -2.27
C GLY A 40 -0.23 -16.52 -3.74
N SER A 41 -1.38 -16.06 -4.24
CA SER A 41 -1.50 -15.48 -5.58
C SER A 41 -0.71 -14.17 -5.71
N ILE A 42 -0.78 -13.32 -4.67
CA ILE A 42 0.02 -12.07 -4.60
C ILE A 42 1.51 -12.39 -4.61
N MET A 43 1.97 -13.32 -3.76
CA MET A 43 3.38 -13.73 -3.73
C MET A 43 3.85 -14.24 -5.09
N SER A 44 3.08 -15.14 -5.72
CA SER A 44 3.40 -15.67 -7.05
C SER A 44 3.50 -14.57 -8.10
N PHE A 45 2.58 -13.59 -8.07
CA PHE A 45 2.61 -12.44 -8.95
C PHE A 45 3.85 -11.57 -8.71
N LEU A 46 4.17 -11.27 -7.45
CA LEU A 46 5.33 -10.45 -7.08
C LEU A 46 6.65 -11.12 -7.50
N GLU A 47 6.77 -12.44 -7.33
CA GLU A 47 8.00 -13.17 -7.65
C GLU A 47 8.20 -13.38 -9.16
N ASN A 48 7.12 -13.63 -9.92
CA ASN A 48 7.23 -14.10 -11.30
C ASN A 48 6.81 -13.08 -12.36
N VAL A 49 6.01 -12.07 -12.00
CA VAL A 49 5.41 -11.13 -12.97
C VAL A 49 5.83 -9.70 -12.69
N CYS A 50 5.88 -9.30 -11.42
CA CYS A 50 6.17 -7.92 -11.05
C CYS A 50 7.69 -7.62 -11.15
N HIS A 51 8.03 -6.57 -11.90
CA HIS A 51 9.39 -6.01 -11.92
C HIS A 51 9.75 -5.37 -10.56
N ALA A 52 10.96 -4.78 -10.45
CA ALA A 52 11.47 -4.26 -9.18
C ALA A 52 10.54 -3.24 -8.48
N ARG A 53 9.74 -2.49 -9.25
CA ARG A 53 8.74 -1.55 -8.73
C ARG A 53 7.37 -1.85 -9.34
N PRO A 54 6.33 -2.13 -8.52
CA PRO A 54 4.97 -2.29 -9.01
C PRO A 54 4.45 -1.00 -9.63
N ASP A 55 3.74 -1.13 -10.75
CA ASP A 55 2.97 -0.06 -11.36
C ASP A 55 1.53 -0.01 -10.81
N GLU A 56 0.72 0.91 -11.32
CA GLU A 56 -0.66 1.09 -10.88
C GLU A 56 -1.52 -0.17 -11.07
N HIS A 57 -1.37 -0.88 -12.19
CA HIS A 57 -2.11 -2.11 -12.44
C HIS A 57 -1.70 -3.23 -11.48
N ALA A 58 -0.40 -3.34 -11.18
CA ALA A 58 0.10 -4.23 -10.15
C ALA A 58 -0.47 -3.89 -8.77
N PHE A 59 -0.51 -2.60 -8.39
CA PHE A 59 -1.14 -2.17 -7.13
C PHE A 59 -2.63 -2.50 -7.09
N GLN A 60 -3.36 -2.29 -8.18
CA GLN A 60 -4.79 -2.62 -8.26
C GLN A 60 -5.05 -4.12 -8.14
N TYR A 61 -4.22 -4.96 -8.79
CA TYR A 61 -4.29 -6.41 -8.64
C TYR A 61 -4.08 -6.84 -7.18
N ILE A 62 -3.01 -6.34 -6.54
CA ILE A 62 -2.67 -6.68 -5.15
C ILE A 62 -3.78 -6.22 -4.21
N ARG A 63 -4.26 -4.98 -4.39
CA ARG A 63 -5.38 -4.40 -3.63
C ARG A 63 -6.62 -5.29 -3.69
N ASN A 64 -7.00 -5.74 -4.89
CA ASN A 64 -8.16 -6.61 -5.08
C ASN A 64 -8.00 -7.96 -4.40
N LYS A 65 -6.80 -8.55 -4.42
CA LYS A 65 -6.52 -9.82 -3.74
C LYS A 65 -6.51 -9.67 -2.22
N ILE A 66 -5.99 -8.57 -1.70
CA ILE A 66 -6.04 -8.27 -0.26
C ILE A 66 -7.47 -8.08 0.22
N ASP A 67 -8.28 -7.31 -0.53
CA ASP A 67 -9.71 -7.12 -0.24
C ASP A 67 -10.48 -8.44 -0.26
N GLU A 68 -10.22 -9.30 -1.25
CA GLU A 68 -10.78 -10.66 -1.32
C GLU A 68 -10.41 -11.50 -0.09
N CYS A 69 -9.13 -11.48 0.31
CA CYS A 69 -8.65 -12.20 1.49
C CYS A 69 -9.35 -11.73 2.77
N LEU A 70 -9.44 -10.41 2.96
CA LEU A 70 -10.07 -9.82 4.15
C LEU A 70 -11.57 -10.13 4.19
N ARG A 71 -12.29 -10.00 3.07
CA ARG A 71 -13.72 -10.33 3.03
C ARG A 71 -14.03 -11.80 3.38
N ARG A 72 -13.13 -12.72 3.07
CA ARG A 72 -13.33 -14.17 3.32
C ARG A 72 -12.84 -14.64 4.69
N HIS A 73 -11.75 -14.06 5.18
CA HIS A 73 -11.02 -14.62 6.31
C HIS A 73 -10.89 -13.67 7.51
N ASP A 74 -11.09 -12.37 7.34
CA ASP A 74 -10.96 -11.42 8.45
C ASP A 74 -12.07 -11.64 9.49
N ASN A 75 -11.64 -11.99 10.69
CA ASN A 75 -12.50 -12.20 11.86
C ASN A 75 -12.42 -11.04 12.86
N GLY A 76 -11.81 -9.90 12.47
CA GLY A 76 -11.62 -8.74 13.32
C GLY A 76 -10.42 -8.84 14.28
N SER A 77 -9.71 -9.96 14.32
CA SER A 77 -8.54 -10.13 15.19
C SER A 77 -7.36 -9.24 14.77
N SER A 78 -6.38 -9.09 15.67
CA SER A 78 -5.15 -8.36 15.40
C SER A 78 -4.27 -9.02 14.34
N TYR A 79 -4.47 -10.30 14.03
CA TYR A 79 -3.74 -11.03 12.98
C TYR A 79 -3.83 -10.34 11.61
N PHE A 80 -4.99 -9.77 11.27
CA PHE A 80 -5.23 -9.08 10.00
C PHE A 80 -4.89 -7.57 10.03
N SER A 81 -4.37 -7.05 11.15
CA SER A 81 -4.09 -5.61 11.28
C SER A 81 -3.13 -5.07 10.22
N ALA A 82 -2.04 -5.80 9.95
CA ALA A 82 -1.06 -5.43 8.93
C ALA A 82 -1.68 -5.46 7.52
N LEU A 83 -2.49 -6.48 7.23
CA LEU A 83 -3.17 -6.62 5.93
C LEU A 83 -4.21 -5.51 5.69
N ARG A 84 -4.97 -5.12 6.73
CA ARG A 84 -5.87 -3.95 6.69
C ARG A 84 -5.12 -2.64 6.51
N SER A 85 -3.95 -2.49 7.13
CA SER A 85 -3.09 -1.31 6.93
C SER A 85 -2.58 -1.25 5.49
N LEU A 86 -2.11 -2.37 4.96
CA LEU A 86 -1.65 -2.45 3.57
C LEU A 86 -2.77 -2.14 2.57
N LEU A 87 -4.01 -2.59 2.82
CA LEU A 87 -5.15 -2.24 1.98
C LEU A 87 -5.36 -0.71 1.93
N LYS A 88 -5.28 -0.03 3.08
CA LYS A 88 -5.41 1.43 3.16
C LYS A 88 -4.28 2.16 2.42
N ASP A 89 -3.05 1.67 2.56
CA ASP A 89 -1.89 2.24 1.85
C ASP A 89 -2.10 2.13 0.33
N LEU A 90 -2.61 0.99 -0.16
CA LEU A 90 -2.91 0.79 -1.58
C LEU A 90 -4.09 1.63 -2.06
N ASP A 91 -5.17 1.72 -1.29
CA ASP A 91 -6.32 2.59 -1.61
C ASP A 91 -5.88 4.05 -1.73
N TYR A 92 -4.99 4.50 -0.84
CA TYR A 92 -4.43 5.84 -0.90
C TYR A 92 -3.61 6.07 -2.18
N LEU A 93 -2.72 5.13 -2.53
CA LEU A 93 -1.90 5.24 -3.74
C LEU A 93 -2.74 5.25 -5.02
N LEU A 94 -3.77 4.40 -5.10
CA LEU A 94 -4.65 4.29 -6.28
C LEU A 94 -5.56 5.51 -6.42
N PHE A 95 -6.06 6.08 -5.32
CA PHE A 95 -6.92 7.27 -5.36
C PHE A 95 -6.18 8.51 -5.88
N GLN A 96 -4.87 8.58 -5.69
CA GLN A 96 -4.07 9.69 -6.23
C GLN A 96 -3.89 9.63 -7.75
N SER A 97 -3.80 8.43 -8.31
CA SER A 97 -3.72 8.24 -9.76
C SER A 97 -4.95 8.82 -10.47
N GLU A 98 -6.13 8.66 -9.86
CA GLU A 98 -7.39 9.21 -10.39
C GLU A 98 -7.45 10.75 -10.32
N CYS A 99 -6.86 11.38 -9.29
CA CYS A 99 -6.85 12.84 -9.15
C CYS A 99 -5.93 13.56 -10.16
N PHE A 100 -4.89 12.91 -10.69
CA PHE A 100 -3.97 13.54 -11.65
C PHE A 100 -4.52 13.59 -13.08
N ILE A 101 -5.43 12.68 -13.45
CA ILE A 101 -5.99 12.64 -14.80
C ILE A 101 -6.97 13.80 -15.02
N THR A 102 -7.71 14.22 -13.99
CA THR A 102 -8.75 15.26 -14.09
C THR A 102 -8.20 16.68 -14.29
N HIS A 103 -6.90 16.91 -14.03
CA HIS A 103 -6.26 18.22 -14.20
C HIS A 103 -5.43 18.37 -15.49
N ARG A 104 -5.35 17.33 -16.34
CA ARG A 104 -4.59 17.37 -17.60
C ARG A 104 -5.43 17.60 -18.85
N THR A 105 -6.65 18.08 -18.68
CA THR A 105 -7.50 18.62 -19.75
C THR A 105 -7.93 20.04 -19.41
N ARG A 106 -7.01 20.99 -19.56
CA ARG A 106 -7.32 22.29 -20.16
C ARG A 106 -6.05 23.04 -20.56
#